data_AF-A0A965S7I6-F1
#
_entry.id   AF-A0A965S7I6-F1
#
_cell.length_a   1.000
_cell.length_b   1.000
_cell.length_c   1.000
_cell.angle_alpha   90.00
_cell.angle_beta   90.00
_cell.angle_gamma   90.00
#
_symmetry.space_group_name_H-M   'P 1'
#
loop_
_entity.id
_entity.type
_entity.pdbx_description
1 polymer ?
#
loop_
_entity_poly.entity_id
_entity_poly.type
_entity_poly.pdbx_seq_one_letter_code
_entity_poly.pdbx_strand_id
1 'polypeptide(L)'
;MQALQGQHNELLDLVLQLSIRFSLNIITLIILLRYIYFTTYKKSELFFTFVVFNVILFLVCFFLNRIEFSIGAAFGLFAVFGMLRYRTEEISIRDMSYLFFVIALGLLHAVSHMHLQQAYFEFIFIGGIDIVLLVLAAVLEHQKLLKKKRLHLFNTII
;
A
#
# COMPACT_ATOMS: atom_id res chain seq x y z
N MET A 1 37.72 -13.25 16.18
CA MET A 1 37.48 -11.83 15.84
C MET A 1 36.74 -11.63 14.51
N GLN A 2 36.80 -12.54 13.53
CA GLN A 2 36.00 -12.45 12.29
C GLN A 2 34.47 -12.71 12.49
N ALA A 3 34.06 -13.51 13.48
CA ALA A 3 32.65 -13.81 13.73
C ALA A 3 31.84 -12.62 14.31
N LEU A 4 32.47 -11.69 15.04
CA LEU A 4 31.81 -10.51 15.59
C LEU A 4 31.64 -9.39 14.54
N GLN A 5 32.54 -9.32 13.55
CA GLN A 5 32.46 -8.36 12.44
C GLN A 5 31.40 -8.76 11.41
N GLY A 6 31.17 -10.06 11.19
CA GLY A 6 30.10 -10.57 10.32
C GLY A 6 28.70 -10.22 10.85
N GLN A 7 28.47 -10.36 12.16
CA GLN A 7 27.16 -10.07 12.77
C GLN A 7 26.83 -8.56 12.81
N HIS A 8 27.84 -7.68 12.90
CA HIS A 8 27.63 -6.24 12.83
C HIS A 8 27.18 -5.78 11.44
N ASN A 9 27.75 -6.39 10.38
CA ASN A 9 27.41 -6.06 9.01
C ASN A 9 26.00 -6.55 8.63
N GLU A 10 25.57 -7.72 9.11
CA GLU A 10 24.21 -8.21 8.88
C GLU A 10 23.14 -7.30 9.51
N LEU A 11 23.38 -6.76 10.71
CA LEU A 11 22.46 -5.82 11.35
C LEU A 11 22.38 -4.48 10.59
N LEU A 12 23.53 -3.98 10.12
CA LEU A 12 23.58 -2.75 9.33
C LEU A 12 22.87 -2.90 7.98
N ASP A 13 23.07 -4.03 7.28
CA ASP A 13 22.39 -4.32 6.02
C ASP A 13 20.87 -4.42 6.21
N LEU A 14 20.43 -4.95 7.35
CA LEU A 14 19.01 -5.02 7.68
C LEU A 14 18.38 -3.66 7.95
N VAL A 15 19.05 -2.83 8.75
CA VAL A 15 18.58 -1.48 9.04
C VAL A 15 18.53 -0.66 7.76
N LEU A 16 19.53 -0.78 6.88
CA LEU A 16 19.54 -0.10 5.58
C LEU A 16 18.40 -0.57 4.68
N GLN A 17 18.19 -1.88 4.54
CA GLN A 17 17.08 -2.42 3.74
C GLN A 17 15.72 -1.96 4.27
N LEU A 18 15.52 -1.99 5.60
CA LEU A 18 14.30 -1.52 6.24
C LEU A 18 14.08 -0.03 5.96
N SER A 19 15.09 0.81 6.23
CA SER A 19 14.98 2.26 6.06
C SER A 19 14.66 2.64 4.62
N ILE A 20 15.36 2.03 3.65
CA ILE A 20 15.15 2.29 2.23
C ILE A 20 13.72 1.92 1.80
N ARG A 21 13.26 0.71 2.15
CA ARG A 21 11.91 0.25 1.78
C ARG A 21 10.82 1.05 2.47
N PHE A 22 11.04 1.42 3.74
CA PHE A 22 10.11 2.26 4.47
C PHE A 22 9.99 3.65 3.85
N SER A 23 11.11 4.26 3.45
CA SER A 23 11.10 5.54 2.76
C SER A 23 10.34 5.48 1.44
N LEU A 24 10.57 4.46 0.61
CA LEU A 24 9.80 4.27 -0.63
C LEU A 24 8.31 4.12 -0.35
N ASN A 25 7.96 3.27 0.62
CA ASN A 25 6.57 3.03 0.98
C ASN A 25 5.85 4.31 1.41
N ILE A 26 6.50 5.13 2.25
CA ILE A 26 5.95 6.42 2.67
C ILE A 26 5.84 7.40 1.49
N ILE A 27 6.81 7.43 0.58
CA ILE A 27 6.76 8.29 -0.62
C ILE A 27 5.58 7.89 -1.50
N THR A 28 5.44 6.61 -1.85
CA THR A 28 4.33 6.10 -2.67
C THR A 28 2.98 6.36 -1.99
N LEU A 29 2.90 6.16 -0.67
CA LEU A 29 1.69 6.44 0.11
C LEU A 29 1.32 7.92 0.10
N ILE A 30 2.29 8.82 0.29
CA ILE A 30 2.07 10.27 0.25
C ILE A 30 1.60 10.68 -1.15
N ILE A 31 2.21 10.14 -2.21
CA ILE A 31 1.78 10.40 -3.59
C ILE A 31 0.33 9.96 -3.78
N LEU A 32 -0.02 8.73 -3.37
CA LEU A 32 -1.38 8.21 -3.46
C LEU A 32 -2.39 9.11 -2.72
N LEU A 33 -2.14 9.40 -1.45
CA LEU A 33 -3.07 10.15 -0.62
C LEU A 33 -3.18 11.61 -1.06
N ARG A 34 -2.09 12.24 -1.51
CA ARG A 34 -2.08 13.64 -1.94
C ARG A 34 -2.66 13.83 -3.33
N TYR A 35 -2.35 12.98 -4.30
CA TYR A 35 -2.83 13.13 -5.69
C TYR A 35 -4.23 12.56 -5.91
N ILE A 36 -4.56 11.40 -5.34
CA ILE A 36 -5.80 10.68 -5.64
C ILE A 36 -6.86 10.96 -4.57
N TYR A 37 -6.51 10.81 -3.29
CA TYR A 37 -7.46 10.98 -2.19
C TYR A 37 -7.83 12.46 -1.95
N PHE A 38 -6.85 13.36 -1.86
CA PHE A 38 -7.08 14.78 -1.56
C PHE A 38 -7.79 15.55 -2.69
N THR A 39 -7.62 15.13 -3.95
CA THR A 39 -8.38 15.65 -5.11
C THR A 39 -9.87 15.36 -5.00
N THR A 40 -10.24 14.26 -4.34
CA THR A 40 -11.60 13.71 -4.37
C THR A 40 -12.37 14.00 -3.08
N TYR A 41 -11.71 14.07 -1.92
CA TYR A 41 -12.38 14.21 -0.62
C TYR A 41 -11.65 15.16 0.36
N LYS A 42 -12.36 16.22 0.80
CA LYS A 42 -11.95 17.18 1.84
C LYS A 42 -12.10 16.65 3.28
N LYS A 43 -12.37 15.35 3.49
CA LYS A 43 -12.60 14.77 4.83
C LYS A 43 -11.30 14.20 5.39
N SER A 44 -10.76 14.85 6.42
CA SER A 44 -9.44 14.60 7.04
C SER A 44 -9.37 13.32 7.90
N GLU A 45 -10.50 12.76 8.32
CA GLU A 45 -10.54 11.71 9.34
C GLU A 45 -10.01 10.35 8.84
N LEU A 46 -10.25 9.99 7.58
CA LEU A 46 -9.76 8.72 7.01
C LEU A 46 -8.30 8.76 6.56
N PHE A 47 -7.73 9.95 6.33
CA PHE A 47 -6.32 10.10 5.96
C PHE A 47 -5.41 9.50 7.02
N PHE A 48 -5.70 9.80 8.30
CA PHE A 48 -4.96 9.26 9.43
C PHE A 48 -5.06 7.73 9.46
N THR A 49 -6.27 7.18 9.32
CA THR A 49 -6.50 5.73 9.30
C THR A 49 -5.69 5.05 8.20
N PHE A 50 -5.68 5.58 6.98
CA PHE A 50 -4.92 4.98 5.88
C PHE A 50 -3.41 5.00 6.13
N VAL A 51 -2.88 6.11 6.65
CA VAL A 51 -1.45 6.18 6.98
C VAL A 51 -1.06 5.18 8.06
N VAL A 52 -1.84 5.13 9.14
CA VAL A 52 -1.59 4.21 10.26
C VAL A 52 -1.67 2.75 9.80
N PHE A 53 -2.71 2.39 9.03
CA PHE A 53 -2.84 1.03 8.49
C PHE A 53 -1.67 0.64 7.60
N ASN A 54 -1.24 1.53 6.70
CA ASN A 54 -0.12 1.25 5.81
C ASN A 54 1.18 1.00 6.58
N VAL A 55 1.50 1.86 7.56
CA VAL A 55 2.70 1.74 8.40
C VAL A 55 2.67 0.46 9.21
N ILE A 56 1.55 0.14 9.85
CA ILE A 56 1.40 -1.10 10.64
C ILE A 56 1.61 -2.33 9.76
N LEU A 57 0.99 -2.37 8.58
CA LEU A 57 1.12 -3.52 7.68
C LEU A 57 2.52 -3.68 7.12
N PHE A 58 3.17 -2.57 6.75
CA PHE A 58 4.56 -2.61 6.31
C PHE A 58 5.45 -3.22 7.38
N LEU A 59 5.33 -2.74 8.63
CA LEU A 59 6.14 -3.26 9.74
C LEU A 59 5.85 -4.73 9.99
N VAL A 60 4.58 -5.10 10.18
CA VAL A 60 4.18 -6.49 10.45
C VAL A 60 4.68 -7.42 9.36
N CYS A 61 4.50 -7.06 8.09
CA CYS A 61 4.90 -7.94 6.99
C CYS A 61 6.41 -7.96 6.76
N PHE A 62 7.13 -6.87 7.04
CA PHE A 62 8.60 -6.88 6.99
C PHE A 62 9.17 -7.83 8.05
N PHE A 63 8.61 -7.81 9.26
CA PHE A 63 9.00 -8.76 10.30
C PHE A 63 8.59 -10.20 9.97
N LEU A 64 7.37 -10.40 9.44
CA LEU A 64 6.89 -11.72 9.06
C LEU A 64 7.63 -12.31 7.86
N ASN A 65 8.12 -11.53 6.92
CA ASN A 65 8.89 -12.01 5.76
C ASN A 65 10.27 -12.59 6.16
N ARG A 66 10.71 -12.36 7.41
CA ARG A 66 11.92 -12.98 7.96
C ARG A 66 11.64 -14.37 8.55
N ILE A 67 10.38 -14.67 8.78
CA ILE A 67 9.86 -15.98 9.12
C ILE A 67 9.33 -16.54 7.78
N GLU A 68 9.43 -17.85 7.52
CA GLU A 68 8.91 -18.39 6.26
C GLU A 68 7.43 -18.01 6.12
N PHE A 69 7.12 -17.16 5.13
CA PHE A 69 5.77 -16.62 4.95
C PHE A 69 4.85 -17.77 4.53
N SER A 70 4.16 -18.34 5.51
CA SER A 70 3.30 -19.49 5.28
C SER A 70 2.09 -19.06 4.45
N ILE A 71 1.77 -19.88 3.44
CA ILE A 71 0.51 -19.81 2.69
C ILE A 71 -0.70 -19.66 3.63
N GLY A 72 -0.65 -20.22 4.84
CA GLY A 72 -1.69 -20.08 5.86
C GLY A 72 -1.95 -18.63 6.32
N ALA A 73 -0.95 -17.75 6.28
CA ALA A 73 -1.12 -16.34 6.64
C ALA A 73 -1.98 -15.58 5.60
N ALA A 74 -1.77 -15.86 4.31
CA ALA A 74 -2.58 -15.28 3.24
C ALA A 74 -4.05 -15.76 3.32
N PHE A 75 -4.26 -17.05 3.61
CA PHE A 75 -5.61 -17.60 3.83
C PHE A 75 -6.29 -17.01 5.10
N GLY A 76 -5.54 -16.83 6.19
CA GLY A 76 -6.05 -16.20 7.41
C GLY A 76 -6.48 -14.75 7.20
N LEU A 77 -5.70 -13.98 6.44
CA LEU A 77 -6.03 -12.59 6.13
C LEU A 77 -7.29 -12.49 5.23
N PHE A 78 -7.44 -13.39 4.24
CA PHE A 78 -8.66 -13.47 3.43
C PHE A 78 -9.90 -13.83 4.26
N ALA A 79 -9.76 -14.74 5.23
CA ALA A 79 -10.84 -15.13 6.14
C ALA A 79 -11.27 -13.96 7.05
N VAL A 80 -10.30 -13.21 7.60
CA VAL A 80 -10.58 -12.01 8.43
C VAL A 80 -11.29 -10.93 7.61
N PHE A 81 -10.87 -10.68 6.36
CA PHE A 81 -11.56 -9.74 5.47
C PHE A 81 -12.99 -10.19 5.11
N GLY A 82 -13.19 -11.50 4.90
CA GLY A 82 -14.51 -12.09 4.72
C GLY A 82 -15.42 -11.86 5.93
N MET A 83 -14.88 -11.99 7.15
CA MET A 83 -15.62 -11.80 8.40
C MET A 83 -15.90 -10.31 8.71
N LEU A 84 -14.94 -9.42 8.45
CA LEU A 84 -15.07 -7.97 8.65
C LEU A 84 -16.15 -7.33 7.77
N ARG A 85 -16.38 -7.87 6.57
CA ARG A 85 -17.46 -7.43 5.67
C ARG A 85 -18.87 -7.58 6.28
N TYR A 86 -19.05 -8.43 7.29
CA TYR A 86 -20.35 -8.70 7.91
C TYR A 86 -20.63 -7.90 9.19
N ARG A 87 -19.67 -7.13 9.72
CA ARG A 87 -19.74 -6.61 11.10
C ARG A 87 -19.43 -5.13 11.29
N THR A 88 -19.29 -4.33 10.24
CA THR A 88 -19.00 -2.89 10.37
C THR A 88 -20.12 -2.04 9.76
N GLU A 89 -20.37 -0.86 10.36
CA GLU A 89 -21.20 0.23 9.81
C GLU A 89 -20.98 0.37 8.30
N GLU A 90 -21.98 0.85 7.56
CA GLU A 90 -21.93 1.05 6.11
C GLU A 90 -20.82 2.03 5.68
N ILE A 91 -19.56 1.59 5.75
CA ILE A 91 -18.41 2.26 5.15
C ILE A 91 -18.69 2.26 3.65
N SER A 92 -18.56 3.42 3.02
CA SER A 92 -18.76 3.52 1.58
C SER A 92 -17.86 2.50 0.89
N ILE A 93 -18.40 1.74 -0.07
CA ILE A 93 -17.66 0.75 -0.88
C ILE A 93 -16.33 1.33 -1.43
N ARG A 94 -16.28 2.65 -1.61
CA ARG A 94 -15.10 3.39 -2.04
C ARG A 94 -14.00 3.46 -0.99
N ASP A 95 -14.32 3.78 0.27
CA ASP A 95 -13.33 3.92 1.34
C ASP A 95 -12.69 2.57 1.68
N MET A 96 -13.49 1.49 1.62
CA MET A 96 -12.98 0.12 1.71
C MET A 96 -12.00 -0.21 0.58
N SER A 97 -12.29 0.22 -0.65
CA SER A 97 -11.40 -0.02 -1.80
C SER A 97 -10.06 0.70 -1.65
N TYR A 98 -10.09 1.95 -1.14
CA TYR A 98 -8.87 2.70 -0.83
C TYR A 98 -8.06 2.07 0.29
N LEU A 99 -8.74 1.59 1.34
CA LEU A 99 -8.08 0.82 2.40
C LEU A 99 -7.37 -0.40 1.80
N PHE A 100 -8.06 -1.24 1.04
CA PHE A 100 -7.45 -2.40 0.38
C PHE A 100 -6.26 -2.05 -0.51
N PHE A 101 -6.33 -0.93 -1.23
CA PHE A 101 -5.23 -0.46 -2.07
C PHE A 101 -4.00 -0.09 -1.24
N VAL A 102 -4.21 0.66 -0.16
CA VAL A 102 -3.15 1.07 0.78
C VAL A 102 -2.54 -0.14 1.51
N ILE A 103 -3.36 -1.14 1.84
CA ILE A 103 -2.91 -2.42 2.39
C ILE A 103 -2.01 -3.15 1.38
N ALA A 104 -2.45 -3.26 0.12
CA ALA A 104 -1.70 -3.93 -0.94
C ALA A 104 -0.34 -3.26 -1.21
N LEU A 105 -0.29 -1.91 -1.22
CA LEU A 105 0.97 -1.17 -1.35
C LEU A 105 1.94 -1.45 -0.19
N GLY A 106 1.44 -1.43 1.05
CA GLY A 106 2.27 -1.71 2.23
C GLY A 106 2.85 -3.14 2.20
N LEU A 107 2.04 -4.11 1.76
CA LEU A 107 2.47 -5.50 1.56
C LEU A 107 3.52 -5.64 0.47
N LEU A 108 3.32 -4.99 -0.68
CA LEU A 108 4.23 -5.04 -1.81
C LEU A 108 5.63 -4.55 -1.42
N HIS A 109 5.71 -3.42 -0.71
CA HIS A 109 6.99 -2.88 -0.23
C HIS A 109 7.63 -3.76 0.86
N ALA A 110 6.85 -4.35 1.75
CA ALA A 110 7.36 -5.19 2.83
C ALA A 110 7.92 -6.53 2.33
N VAL A 111 7.26 -7.15 1.35
CA VAL A 111 7.60 -8.49 0.84
C VAL A 111 8.75 -8.44 -0.18
N SER A 112 8.97 -7.32 -0.85
CA SER A 112 10.05 -7.19 -1.85
C SER A 112 11.43 -7.61 -1.32
N HIS A 113 12.12 -8.52 -2.01
CA HIS A 113 13.42 -9.07 -1.60
C HIS A 113 14.60 -8.31 -2.24
N MET A 114 14.90 -7.11 -1.75
CA MET A 114 16.05 -6.33 -2.22
C MET A 114 17.39 -7.01 -1.94
N HIS A 115 17.99 -7.63 -2.96
CA HIS A 115 19.39 -8.03 -2.92
C HIS A 115 20.29 -6.84 -3.27
N LEU A 116 21.19 -6.45 -2.34
CA LEU A 116 22.05 -5.26 -2.47
C LEU A 116 22.92 -5.24 -3.74
N GLN A 117 23.26 -6.41 -4.30
CA GLN A 117 24.06 -6.51 -5.53
C GLN A 117 23.27 -6.21 -6.82
N GLN A 118 21.94 -6.31 -6.80
CA GLN A 118 21.04 -6.05 -7.94
C GLN A 118 20.00 -4.97 -7.64
N ALA A 119 20.22 -4.20 -6.57
CA ALA A 119 19.25 -3.25 -6.01
C ALA A 119 18.67 -2.30 -7.08
N TYR A 120 19.50 -1.80 -8.01
CA TYR A 120 19.06 -0.87 -9.05
C TYR A 120 17.92 -1.41 -9.93
N PHE A 121 17.97 -2.68 -10.35
CA PHE A 121 16.95 -3.26 -11.24
C PHE A 121 15.64 -3.51 -10.48
N GLU A 122 15.74 -4.02 -9.26
CA GLU A 122 14.57 -4.25 -8.41
C GLU A 122 13.87 -2.94 -8.02
N PHE A 123 14.63 -1.88 -7.72
CA PHE A 123 14.08 -0.55 -7.46
C PHE A 123 13.25 -0.03 -8.63
N ILE A 124 13.76 -0.16 -9.86
CA ILE A 124 13.07 0.26 -11.07
C ILE A 124 11.82 -0.61 -11.30
N PHE A 125 11.91 -1.91 -11.04
CA PHE A 125 10.79 -2.83 -11.19
C PHE A 125 9.65 -2.52 -10.21
N ILE A 126 9.97 -2.36 -8.91
CA ILE A 126 9.00 -2.00 -7.86
C ILE A 126 8.41 -0.61 -8.14
N GLY A 127 9.25 0.37 -8.46
CA GLY A 127 8.80 1.71 -8.83
C GLY A 127 7.91 1.70 -10.09
N GLY A 128 8.20 0.83 -11.05
CA GLY A 128 7.36 0.61 -12.23
C GLY A 128 5.98 0.04 -11.87
N ILE A 129 5.93 -0.97 -10.99
CA ILE A 129 4.67 -1.53 -10.49
C ILE A 129 3.86 -0.46 -9.74
N ASP A 130 4.51 0.32 -8.88
CA ASP A 130 3.87 1.43 -8.17
C ASP A 130 3.26 2.45 -9.12
N ILE A 131 4.00 2.86 -10.16
CA ILE A 131 3.47 3.79 -11.18
C ILE A 131 2.26 3.18 -11.88
N VAL A 132 2.32 1.91 -12.27
CA VAL A 132 1.19 1.22 -12.92
C VAL A 132 -0.02 1.17 -12.00
N LEU A 133 0.18 0.84 -10.72
CA LEU A 133 -0.87 0.83 -9.71
C LEU A 133 -1.48 2.22 -9.51
N LEU A 134 -0.65 3.26 -9.43
CA LEU A 134 -1.10 4.66 -9.31
C LEU A 134 -1.87 5.12 -10.55
N VAL A 135 -1.42 4.76 -11.75
CA VAL A 135 -2.11 5.06 -13.02
C VAL A 135 -3.46 4.35 -13.06
N LEU A 136 -3.51 3.07 -12.67
CA LEU A 136 -4.75 2.30 -12.61
C LEU A 136 -5.76 2.96 -11.65
N ALA A 137 -5.30 3.34 -10.45
CA ALA A 137 -6.13 4.04 -9.47
C ALA A 137 -6.65 5.38 -10.03
N ALA A 138 -5.79 6.16 -10.69
CA ALA A 138 -6.17 7.43 -11.32
C ALA A 138 -7.18 7.24 -12.46
N VAL A 139 -7.00 6.23 -13.32
CA VAL A 139 -7.93 5.92 -14.42
C VAL A 139 -9.31 5.49 -13.89
N LEU A 140 -9.33 4.62 -12.87
CA LEU A 140 -10.57 4.16 -12.23
C LEU A 140 -11.35 5.32 -11.58
N GLU A 141 -10.64 6.28 -10.97
CA GLU A 141 -11.27 7.47 -10.39
C GLU A 141 -11.75 8.45 -11.49
N HIS A 142 -10.97 8.66 -12.56
CA HIS A 142 -11.32 9.56 -13.67
C HIS A 142 -12.56 9.10 -14.46
N GLN A 143 -12.67 7.80 -14.76
CA GLN A 143 -13.85 7.20 -15.42
C GLN A 143 -15.14 7.43 -14.62
N LYS A 144 -15.04 7.47 -13.28
CA LYS A 144 -16.18 7.70 -12.39
C LYS A 144 -16.58 9.17 -12.27
N LEU A 145 -15.61 10.10 -12.26
CA LEU A 145 -15.87 11.55 -12.29
C LEU A 145 -16.64 11.97 -13.54
N LEU A 146 -16.35 11.36 -14.70
CA LEU A 146 -17.06 11.61 -15.96
C LEU A 146 -18.49 11.06 -15.95
N LYS A 147 -18.74 9.89 -15.35
CA LYS A 147 -20.10 9.34 -15.22
C LYS A 147 -21.00 10.19 -14.31
N LYS A 148 -20.46 10.75 -13.22
CA LYS A 148 -21.22 11.59 -12.28
C LYS A 148 -21.62 12.93 -12.89
N LYS A 149 -20.72 13.58 -13.66
CA LYS A 149 -21.05 14.83 -14.38
C LYS A 149 -22.10 14.61 -15.48
N ARG A 150 -22.04 13.48 -16.20
CA ARG A 150 -22.97 13.19 -17.31
C ARG A 150 -24.40 12.90 -16.86
N LEU A 151 -24.61 12.28 -15.69
CA LEU A 151 -25.95 12.05 -15.14
C LEU A 151 -26.65 13.35 -14.71
N HIS A 152 -25.90 14.30 -14.17
CA HIS A 152 -26.45 15.58 -13.74
C HIS A 152 -26.85 16.48 -14.92
N LEU A 153 -26.13 16.40 -16.04
CA LEU A 153 -26.50 17.09 -17.29
C LEU A 153 -27.77 16.52 -17.93
N PHE A 154 -28.02 15.22 -17.82
CA PHE A 154 -29.25 14.60 -18.36
C PHE A 154 -30.50 14.95 -17.53
N ASN A 155 -30.38 15.01 -16.20
CA ASN A 155 -31.49 15.33 -15.29
C ASN A 155 -31.79 16.84 -15.16
N THR A 156 -31.06 17.69 -15.89
CA THR A 156 -31.32 19.14 -15.98
C THR A 156 -31.82 19.55 -17.37
N ILE A 157 -31.74 18.65 -18.36
CA ILE A 157 -32.20 18.88 -19.74
C ILE A 157 -33.56 18.18 -20.00
N ILE A 158 -34.04 17.36 -19.07
CA ILE A 158 -35.41 16.80 -19.01
C ILE A 158 -36.13 17.47 -17.84
#